data_AF-A0AAF6BGU9-F1
#
_entry.id   AF-A0AAF6BGU9-F1
#
_cell.length_a   1.000
_cell.length_b   1.000
_cell.length_c   1.000
_cell.angle_alpha   90.00
_cell.angle_beta   90.00
_cell.angle_gamma   90.00
#
_symmetry.space_group_name_H-M   'P 1'
#
loop_
_entity.id
_entity.type
_entity.pdbx_description
1 polymer ?
#
loop_
_entity_poly.entity_id
_entity_poly.type
_entity_poly.pdbx_seq_one_letter_code
_entity_poly.pdbx_strand_id
1 'polypeptide(L)'
;MSRPVEGAIIVGAGTSGLAAAACLRERGVPITLLEKSGGIGSLWKERTYDRLHLHTPKDTNVDRAQYDENSKVWRVHTQGFSSSNEIEKAEYRVRWLIVASRENAEIVMPKLPGMKTYSGSILHSRNYKNGSEFVDKKVLVVGCGNSGMEIALDLANFNAKPSIVVHDSVRNSHARSSTGIVGASTFVVAMRLSKALPLRLTDWLLVFGTPIEGPLQLKQKTWKTPVLDVGAVNQINNGNIKVDHAYVISALMTSGVRFENGEFESYDAIIFATGYRSNVPMWLKGNFIGEDGSPSASMRDGWKGERVLYAIGFTKKGLVGTFTDATIIAEDIGRAYDHDMLQTDI
;
A
#
# COMPACT_ATOMS: atom_id res chain seq x y z
N MET A 1 10.61 8.97 -28.41
CA MET A 1 10.55 10.44 -28.58
C MET A 1 10.62 11.08 -27.20
N SER A 2 11.42 12.14 -27.02
CA SER A 2 11.53 12.89 -25.76
C SER A 2 10.56 14.08 -25.78
N ARG A 3 9.71 14.21 -24.76
CA ARG A 3 8.61 15.18 -24.67
C ARG A 3 8.84 16.12 -23.47
N PRO A 4 9.06 17.43 -23.67
CA PRO A 4 9.08 18.37 -22.56
C PRO A 4 7.67 18.50 -21.94
N VAL A 5 7.62 18.65 -20.62
CA VAL A 5 6.38 18.88 -19.86
C VAL A 5 6.51 20.22 -19.14
N GLU A 6 5.58 21.12 -19.43
CA GLU A 6 5.57 22.51 -18.93
C GLU A 6 5.30 22.60 -17.41
N GLY A 7 4.45 21.71 -16.88
CA GLY A 7 4.11 21.69 -15.45
C GLY A 7 4.67 20.48 -14.72
N ALA A 8 3.86 19.83 -13.87
CA ALA A 8 4.30 18.73 -13.03
C ALA A 8 3.92 17.34 -13.59
N ILE A 9 4.78 16.33 -13.39
CA ILE A 9 4.42 14.92 -13.60
C ILE A 9 4.06 14.30 -12.25
N ILE A 10 2.91 13.63 -12.20
CA ILE A 10 2.46 12.82 -11.07
C ILE A 10 2.49 11.35 -11.47
N VAL A 11 3.20 10.52 -10.71
CA VAL A 11 3.28 9.07 -10.94
C VAL A 11 2.34 8.34 -9.96
N GLY A 12 1.26 7.77 -10.50
CA GLY A 12 0.21 7.05 -9.78
C GLY A 12 -1.09 7.86 -9.69
N ALA A 13 -2.20 7.30 -10.16
CA ALA A 13 -3.55 7.87 -10.13
C ALA A 13 -4.43 7.25 -9.03
N GLY A 14 -3.82 6.93 -7.89
CA GLY A 14 -4.54 6.59 -6.67
C GLY A 14 -5.11 7.83 -5.97
N THR A 15 -5.64 7.65 -4.76
CA THR A 15 -6.16 8.76 -3.93
C THR A 15 -5.14 9.90 -3.76
N SER A 16 -3.87 9.55 -3.55
CA SER A 16 -2.78 10.52 -3.40
C SER A 16 -2.52 11.32 -4.67
N GLY A 17 -2.44 10.65 -5.83
CA GLY A 17 -2.18 11.30 -7.10
C GLY A 17 -3.34 12.20 -7.54
N LEU A 18 -4.58 11.76 -7.31
CA LEU A 18 -5.77 12.56 -7.61
C LEU A 18 -5.88 13.79 -6.70
N ALA A 19 -5.55 13.66 -5.42
CA ALA A 19 -5.51 14.80 -4.50
C ALA A 19 -4.48 15.83 -4.96
N ALA A 20 -3.25 15.40 -5.27
CA ALA A 20 -2.22 16.29 -5.80
C ALA A 20 -2.64 16.95 -7.13
N ALA A 21 -3.23 16.16 -8.04
CA ALA A 21 -3.72 16.65 -9.32
C ALA A 21 -4.80 17.73 -9.16
N ALA A 22 -5.76 17.53 -8.26
CA ALA A 22 -6.81 18.49 -7.97
C ALA A 22 -6.22 19.81 -7.41
N CYS A 23 -5.37 19.72 -6.39
CA CYS A 23 -4.77 20.90 -5.75
C CYS A 23 -3.88 21.72 -6.71
N LEU A 24 -3.18 21.05 -7.64
CA LEU A 24 -2.35 21.71 -8.66
C LEU A 24 -3.20 22.38 -9.75
N ARG A 25 -4.27 21.71 -10.20
CA ARG A 25 -5.20 22.28 -11.19
C ARG A 25 -5.93 23.52 -10.66
N GLU A 26 -6.32 23.53 -9.40
CA GLU A 26 -6.91 24.71 -8.75
C GLU A 26 -5.96 25.93 -8.75
N ARG A 27 -4.65 25.69 -8.85
CA ARG A 27 -3.61 26.72 -8.92
C ARG A 27 -3.15 27.02 -10.35
N GLY A 28 -3.83 26.48 -11.36
CA GLY A 28 -3.47 26.73 -12.76
C GLY A 28 -2.18 26.03 -13.23
N VAL A 29 -1.57 25.16 -12.43
CA VAL A 29 -0.36 24.43 -12.83
C VAL A 29 -0.74 23.27 -13.77
N PRO A 30 -0.18 23.20 -15.00
CA PRO A 30 -0.39 22.07 -15.89
C PRO A 30 0.11 20.77 -15.27
N ILE A 31 -0.57 19.65 -15.52
CA ILE A 31 -0.17 18.36 -14.97
C ILE A 31 -0.20 17.25 -16.02
N THR A 32 0.71 16.30 -15.87
CA THR A 32 0.67 15.01 -16.57
C THR A 32 0.60 13.90 -15.52
N LEU A 33 -0.49 13.14 -15.50
CA LEU A 33 -0.71 12.03 -14.58
C LEU A 33 -0.40 10.70 -15.29
N LEU A 34 0.54 9.93 -14.75
CA LEU A 34 0.97 8.63 -15.29
C LEU A 34 0.48 7.50 -14.40
N GLU A 35 -0.27 6.55 -14.94
CA GLU A 35 -0.83 5.41 -14.20
C GLU A 35 -0.54 4.09 -14.92
N LYS A 36 -0.03 3.12 -14.16
CA LYS A 36 0.35 1.79 -14.67
C LYS A 36 -0.88 0.96 -15.07
N SER A 37 -1.98 1.11 -14.35
CA SER A 37 -3.23 0.40 -14.59
C SER A 37 -4.09 1.08 -15.65
N GLY A 38 -5.01 0.33 -16.27
CA GLY A 38 -5.89 0.81 -17.33
C GLY A 38 -6.98 1.78 -16.88
N GLY A 39 -6.89 2.29 -15.65
CA GLY A 39 -7.85 3.24 -15.09
C GLY A 39 -7.42 3.86 -13.76
N ILE A 40 -8.00 5.01 -13.46
CA ILE A 40 -7.81 5.74 -12.19
C ILE A 40 -8.33 4.90 -11.02
N GLY A 41 -7.65 5.00 -9.86
CA GLY A 41 -8.12 4.40 -8.63
C GLY A 41 -8.26 2.89 -8.70
N SER A 42 -7.42 2.21 -9.49
CA SER A 42 -7.48 0.77 -9.77
C SER A 42 -7.63 -0.12 -8.54
N LEU A 43 -7.10 0.26 -7.37
CA LEU A 43 -7.40 -0.46 -6.14
C LEU A 43 -8.91 -0.52 -5.85
N TRP A 44 -9.60 0.61 -5.96
CA TRP A 44 -11.03 0.70 -5.71
C TRP A 44 -11.83 0.14 -6.89
N LYS A 45 -11.43 0.46 -8.13
CA LYS A 45 -12.17 0.04 -9.34
C LYS A 45 -12.04 -1.46 -9.63
N GLU A 46 -10.85 -2.04 -9.48
CA GLU A 46 -10.60 -3.45 -9.81
C GLU A 46 -10.67 -4.37 -8.58
N ARG A 47 -10.60 -3.81 -7.36
CA ARG A 47 -10.50 -4.62 -6.13
C ARG A 47 -11.50 -4.27 -5.03
N THR A 48 -12.40 -3.30 -5.22
CA THR A 48 -13.42 -2.96 -4.22
C THR A 48 -14.65 -2.29 -4.87
N TYR A 49 -15.55 -3.11 -5.43
CA TYR A 49 -16.90 -2.78 -5.92
C TYR A 49 -17.04 -2.18 -7.35
N ASP A 50 -18.16 -2.56 -7.97
CA ASP A 50 -18.48 -2.50 -9.41
C ASP A 50 -19.01 -1.14 -9.92
N ARG A 51 -18.64 0.00 -9.30
CA ARG A 51 -19.31 1.30 -9.57
C ARG A 51 -18.43 2.55 -9.60
N LEU A 52 -17.36 2.57 -10.40
CA LEU A 52 -16.81 3.85 -10.87
C LEU A 52 -16.11 3.71 -12.23
N HIS A 53 -16.62 4.40 -13.25
CA HIS A 53 -15.99 4.54 -14.57
C HIS A 53 -15.80 6.02 -14.88
N LEU A 54 -14.56 6.43 -15.12
CA LEU A 54 -14.18 7.74 -15.66
C LEU A 54 -13.02 7.53 -16.65
N HIS A 55 -13.08 8.23 -17.79
CA HIS A 55 -12.18 8.06 -18.93
C HIS A 55 -10.89 8.88 -18.75
N THR A 56 -9.74 8.21 -18.75
CA THR A 56 -8.41 8.81 -18.93
C THR A 56 -7.53 7.89 -19.80
N PRO A 57 -6.47 8.41 -20.45
CA PRO A 57 -5.74 7.68 -21.48
C PRO A 57 -4.66 6.74 -20.89
N LYS A 58 -4.73 5.47 -21.32
CA LYS A 58 -3.70 4.42 -21.51
C LYS A 58 -2.82 3.94 -20.34
N ASP A 59 -2.73 2.60 -20.23
CA ASP A 59 -1.80 1.80 -19.43
C ASP A 59 -0.34 2.26 -19.60
N THR A 60 0.15 3.16 -18.75
CA THR A 60 1.48 3.77 -18.90
C THR A 60 2.30 3.54 -17.64
N ASN A 61 3.17 2.53 -17.68
CA ASN A 61 4.05 2.20 -16.56
C ASN A 61 5.31 3.08 -16.60
N VAL A 62 5.69 3.67 -15.47
CA VAL A 62 7.01 4.31 -15.33
C VAL A 62 8.04 3.22 -15.05
N ASP A 63 8.98 3.02 -15.97
CA ASP A 63 10.05 2.03 -15.82
C ASP A 63 11.31 2.64 -15.20
N ARG A 64 11.57 3.93 -15.45
CA ARG A 64 12.74 4.63 -14.91
C ARG A 64 12.53 6.14 -14.80
N ALA A 65 12.85 6.73 -13.65
CA ALA A 65 12.96 8.18 -13.47
C ALA A 65 14.33 8.54 -12.91
N GLN A 66 15.03 9.48 -13.54
CA GLN A 66 16.35 9.94 -13.11
C GLN A 66 16.49 11.45 -13.27
N TYR A 67 17.09 12.11 -12.28
CA TYR A 67 17.41 13.53 -12.37
C TYR A 67 18.67 13.76 -13.21
N ASP A 68 18.59 14.70 -14.13
CA ASP A 68 19.72 15.15 -14.95
C ASP A 68 20.30 16.45 -14.39
N GLU A 69 21.51 16.38 -13.83
CA GLU A 69 22.18 17.54 -13.22
C GLU A 69 22.48 18.64 -14.24
N ASN A 70 22.80 18.26 -15.48
CA ASN A 70 23.20 19.22 -16.51
C ASN A 70 22.02 20.08 -16.97
N SER A 71 20.86 19.45 -17.17
CA SER A 71 19.65 20.16 -17.62
C SER A 71 18.67 20.52 -16.51
N LYS A 72 19.00 20.20 -15.24
CA LYS A 72 18.20 20.46 -14.04
C LYS A 72 16.73 20.01 -14.17
N VAL A 73 16.51 18.87 -14.83
CA VAL A 73 15.17 18.27 -15.02
C VAL A 73 15.19 16.77 -14.75
N TRP A 74 14.03 16.23 -14.38
CA TRP A 74 13.78 14.81 -14.33
C TRP A 74 13.52 14.25 -15.73
N ARG A 75 14.21 13.16 -16.07
CA ARG A 75 13.91 12.31 -17.21
C ARG A 75 13.10 11.11 -16.74
N VAL A 76 11.84 11.05 -17.16
CA VAL A 76 10.89 9.98 -16.82
C VAL A 76 10.65 9.13 -18.06
N HIS A 77 11.13 7.91 -18.03
CA HIS A 77 10.87 6.90 -19.03
C HIS A 77 9.58 6.16 -18.68
N THR A 78 8.82 5.86 -19.72
CA THR A 78 7.56 5.16 -19.63
C THR A 78 7.48 4.07 -20.68
N GLN A 79 6.76 3.01 -20.32
CA GLN A 79 6.41 1.91 -21.19
C GLN A 79 4.89 1.76 -21.14
N GLY A 80 4.23 2.02 -22.27
CA GLY A 80 2.80 1.82 -22.42
C GLY A 80 2.45 0.83 -23.52
N PHE A 81 1.19 0.41 -23.54
CA PHE A 81 0.66 -0.43 -24.62
C PHE A 81 -0.13 0.43 -25.61
N SER A 82 0.25 0.35 -26.88
CA SER A 82 -0.54 0.93 -27.97
C SER A 82 -1.81 0.10 -28.19
N SER A 83 -2.81 0.69 -28.87
CA SER A 83 -4.03 -0.02 -29.33
C SER A 83 -3.71 -1.24 -30.23
N SER A 84 -2.47 -1.33 -30.75
CA SER A 84 -1.91 -2.43 -31.51
C SER A 84 -1.18 -3.50 -30.68
N ASN A 85 -1.22 -3.46 -29.34
CA ASN A 85 -0.41 -4.29 -28.42
C ASN A 85 1.12 -4.11 -28.57
N GLU A 86 1.57 -3.12 -29.34
CA GLU A 86 2.99 -2.76 -29.39
C GLU A 86 3.40 -1.96 -28.15
N ILE A 87 4.63 -2.20 -27.71
CA ILE A 87 5.24 -1.48 -26.60
C ILE A 87 5.63 -0.08 -27.07
N GLU A 88 4.89 0.94 -26.63
CA GLU A 88 5.25 2.33 -26.87
C GLU A 88 6.17 2.81 -25.73
N LYS A 89 7.39 3.22 -26.08
CA LYS A 89 8.33 3.84 -25.14
C LYS A 89 8.36 5.34 -25.33
N ALA A 90 8.12 6.09 -24.26
CA ALA A 90 8.23 7.54 -24.25
C ALA A 90 9.15 8.02 -23.13
N GLU A 91 9.84 9.14 -23.39
CA GLU A 91 10.62 9.85 -22.41
C GLU A 91 9.99 11.22 -22.19
N TYR A 92 9.79 11.59 -20.93
CA TYR A 92 9.31 12.89 -20.53
C TYR A 92 10.39 13.65 -19.78
N ARG A 93 10.51 14.94 -20.05
CA ARG A 93 11.43 15.85 -19.35
C ARG A 93 10.61 16.85 -18.56
N VAL A 94 10.76 16.85 -17.24
CA VAL A 94 9.93 17.65 -16.33
C VAL A 94 10.75 18.28 -15.21
N ARG A 95 10.36 19.48 -14.76
CA ARG A 95 10.99 20.13 -13.61
C ARG A 95 10.51 19.54 -12.28
N TRP A 96 9.21 19.41 -12.09
CA TRP A 96 8.59 18.88 -10.88
C TRP A 96 8.12 17.43 -11.06
N LEU A 97 8.63 16.53 -10.22
CA LEU A 97 8.21 15.12 -10.20
C LEU A 97 7.54 14.80 -8.86
N ILE A 98 6.31 14.27 -8.91
CA ILE A 98 5.52 13.89 -7.75
C ILE A 98 5.32 12.37 -7.76
N VAL A 99 5.82 11.71 -6.72
CA VAL A 99 5.67 10.28 -6.49
C VAL A 99 4.41 10.02 -5.68
N ALA A 100 3.41 9.41 -6.32
CA ALA A 100 2.11 9.09 -5.71
C ALA A 100 1.74 7.60 -5.86
N SER A 101 2.69 6.74 -6.24
CA SER A 101 2.48 5.33 -6.60
C SER A 101 2.30 4.38 -5.40
N ARG A 102 2.02 4.95 -4.21
CA ARG A 102 1.69 4.27 -2.94
C ARG A 102 2.83 3.45 -2.32
N GLU A 103 2.76 3.27 -1.02
CA GLU A 103 3.64 2.41 -0.21
C GLU A 103 3.44 0.90 -0.48
N ASN A 104 2.23 0.48 -0.87
CA ASN A 104 1.82 -0.93 -0.98
C ASN A 104 1.46 -1.29 -2.44
N ALA A 105 2.46 -1.29 -3.33
CA ALA A 105 2.23 -1.42 -4.77
C ALA A 105 2.39 -2.86 -5.28
N GLU A 106 3.41 -3.58 -4.81
CA GLU A 106 3.79 -4.91 -5.31
C GLU A 106 3.60 -5.97 -4.24
N ILE A 107 3.14 -7.16 -4.64
CA ILE A 107 2.93 -8.28 -3.72
C ILE A 107 4.28 -8.77 -3.18
N VAL A 108 4.32 -9.14 -1.91
CA VAL A 108 5.49 -9.79 -1.32
C VAL A 108 5.22 -11.28 -1.26
N MET A 109 5.61 -11.98 -2.33
CA MET A 109 5.52 -13.45 -2.37
C MET A 109 6.81 -14.05 -1.80
N PRO A 110 6.75 -14.86 -0.71
CA PRO A 110 7.94 -15.53 -0.21
C PRO A 110 8.41 -16.57 -1.22
N LYS A 111 9.73 -16.77 -1.29
CA LYS A 111 10.35 -17.81 -2.11
C LYS A 111 10.60 -19.02 -1.23
N LEU A 112 9.72 -20.02 -1.31
CA LEU A 112 9.84 -21.25 -0.53
C LEU A 112 10.25 -22.43 -1.42
N PRO A 113 11.08 -23.36 -0.94
CA PRO A 113 11.31 -24.63 -1.62
C PRO A 113 9.99 -25.38 -1.82
N GLY A 114 9.85 -26.05 -2.97
CA GLY A 114 8.68 -26.91 -3.26
C GLY A 114 7.40 -26.21 -3.72
N MET A 115 7.42 -24.88 -3.94
CA MET A 115 6.26 -24.16 -4.49
C MET A 115 5.77 -24.67 -5.85
N LYS A 116 6.67 -25.19 -6.69
CA LYS A 116 6.31 -25.75 -8.01
C LYS A 116 5.73 -27.15 -7.94
N THR A 117 5.96 -27.87 -6.83
CA THR A 117 5.58 -29.28 -6.65
C THR A 117 4.37 -29.46 -5.76
N TYR A 118 3.94 -28.40 -5.07
CA TYR A 118 2.72 -28.39 -4.27
C TYR A 118 1.50 -28.60 -5.17
N SER A 119 0.67 -29.59 -4.85
CA SER A 119 -0.51 -29.95 -5.65
C SER A 119 -1.75 -29.13 -5.33
N GLY A 120 -1.77 -28.45 -4.18
CA GLY A 120 -2.85 -27.57 -3.77
C GLY A 120 -2.77 -26.18 -4.41
N SER A 121 -3.74 -25.32 -4.09
CA SER A 121 -3.77 -23.96 -4.62
C SER A 121 -2.86 -23.02 -3.83
N ILE A 122 -2.01 -22.24 -4.52
CA ILE A 122 -1.20 -21.19 -3.91
C ILE A 122 -1.69 -19.83 -4.39
N LEU A 123 -2.07 -18.97 -3.46
CA LEU A 123 -2.61 -17.64 -3.73
C LEU A 123 -1.89 -16.60 -2.87
N HIS A 124 -1.81 -15.36 -3.37
CA HIS A 124 -1.56 -14.21 -2.52
C HIS A 124 -2.90 -13.58 -2.13
N SER A 125 -2.97 -12.89 -1.00
CA SER A 125 -4.18 -12.16 -0.55
C SER A 125 -4.76 -11.22 -1.63
N ARG A 126 -3.91 -10.69 -2.51
CA ARG A 126 -4.28 -9.87 -3.68
C ARG A 126 -5.24 -10.59 -4.64
N ASN A 127 -5.10 -11.91 -4.76
CA ASN A 127 -5.83 -12.75 -5.70
C ASN A 127 -7.00 -13.49 -5.03
N TYR A 128 -7.14 -13.36 -3.70
CA TYR A 128 -8.27 -13.90 -2.96
C TYR A 128 -9.54 -13.09 -3.27
N LYS A 129 -10.66 -13.78 -3.48
CA LYS A 129 -11.96 -13.15 -3.76
C LYS A 129 -12.94 -13.36 -2.62
N ASN A 130 -13.20 -14.63 -2.28
CA ASN A 130 -14.08 -15.03 -1.19
C ASN A 130 -13.85 -16.51 -0.83
N GLY A 131 -14.44 -16.94 0.29
CA GLY A 131 -14.26 -18.29 0.85
C GLY A 131 -14.99 -19.40 0.12
N SER A 132 -15.89 -19.11 -0.83
CA SER A 132 -16.75 -20.11 -1.46
C SER A 132 -15.99 -21.19 -2.25
N GLU A 133 -14.80 -20.88 -2.74
CA GLU A 133 -13.93 -21.84 -3.44
C GLU A 133 -13.22 -22.83 -2.48
N PHE A 134 -13.34 -22.60 -1.17
CA PHE A 134 -12.63 -23.31 -0.12
C PHE A 134 -13.53 -24.04 0.88
N VAL A 135 -14.82 -24.19 0.56
CA VAL A 135 -15.78 -24.94 1.39
C VAL A 135 -15.21 -26.33 1.72
N ASP A 136 -15.22 -26.68 3.02
CA ASP A 136 -14.68 -27.91 3.60
C ASP A 136 -13.18 -28.18 3.40
N LYS A 137 -12.46 -27.28 2.71
CA LYS A 137 -11.01 -27.38 2.49
C LYS A 137 -10.22 -26.90 3.70
N LYS A 138 -9.05 -27.49 3.90
CA LYS A 138 -8.07 -27.05 4.88
C LYS A 138 -7.15 -26.01 4.27
N VAL A 139 -7.19 -24.78 4.78
CA VAL A 139 -6.52 -23.63 4.17
C VAL A 139 -5.50 -23.03 5.13
N LEU A 140 -4.26 -22.90 4.68
CA LEU A 140 -3.21 -22.21 5.44
C LEU A 140 -3.16 -20.74 5.06
N VAL A 141 -3.40 -19.84 6.01
CA VAL A 141 -3.21 -18.40 5.86
C VAL A 141 -1.87 -17.99 6.47
N VAL A 142 -0.94 -17.53 5.64
CA VAL A 142 0.41 -17.15 6.07
C VAL A 142 0.44 -15.65 6.35
N GLY A 143 0.51 -15.28 7.63
CA GLY A 143 0.49 -13.91 8.12
C GLY A 143 -0.83 -13.52 8.77
N CYS A 144 -0.76 -12.81 9.90
CA CYS A 144 -1.93 -12.39 10.69
C CYS A 144 -2.13 -10.86 10.74
N GLY A 145 -1.72 -10.16 9.67
CA GLY A 145 -2.12 -8.76 9.48
C GLY A 145 -3.61 -8.63 9.14
N ASN A 146 -4.11 -7.40 8.93
CA ASN A 146 -5.52 -7.13 8.61
C ASN A 146 -6.10 -8.09 7.55
N SER A 147 -5.45 -8.18 6.38
CA SER A 147 -5.91 -9.08 5.32
C SER A 147 -5.89 -10.55 5.72
N GLY A 148 -4.90 -11.01 6.49
CA GLY A 148 -4.84 -12.41 6.93
C GLY A 148 -5.97 -12.77 7.89
N MET A 149 -6.29 -11.86 8.81
CA MET A 149 -7.37 -12.02 9.79
C MET A 149 -8.76 -11.97 9.12
N GLU A 150 -8.97 -11.04 8.19
CA GLU A 150 -10.22 -10.95 7.41
C GLU A 150 -10.43 -12.17 6.51
N ILE A 151 -9.38 -12.63 5.81
CA ILE A 151 -9.45 -13.83 4.96
C ILE A 151 -9.76 -15.06 5.81
N ALA A 152 -9.11 -15.23 6.96
CA ALA A 152 -9.37 -16.36 7.84
C ALA A 152 -10.81 -16.36 8.38
N LEU A 153 -11.35 -15.19 8.72
CA LEU A 153 -12.76 -15.04 9.12
C LEU A 153 -13.70 -15.40 7.96
N ASP A 154 -13.45 -14.88 6.76
CA ASP A 154 -14.27 -15.16 5.58
C ASP A 154 -14.27 -16.67 5.25
N LEU A 155 -13.09 -17.30 5.27
CA LEU A 155 -12.95 -18.76 5.12
C LEU A 155 -13.78 -19.53 6.15
N ALA A 156 -13.70 -19.16 7.43
CA ALA A 156 -14.48 -19.79 8.49
C ALA A 156 -16.00 -19.62 8.27
N ASN A 157 -16.44 -18.46 7.79
CA ASN A 157 -17.86 -18.21 7.48
C ASN A 157 -18.37 -19.06 6.31
N PHE A 158 -17.49 -19.46 5.39
CA PHE A 158 -17.78 -20.38 4.29
C PHE A 158 -17.51 -21.86 4.63
N ASN A 159 -17.43 -22.21 5.92
CA ASN A 159 -17.21 -23.58 6.39
C ASN A 159 -15.89 -24.21 5.92
N ALA A 160 -14.90 -23.39 5.56
CA ALA A 160 -13.53 -23.86 5.37
C ALA A 160 -12.87 -24.12 6.74
N LYS A 161 -11.71 -24.78 6.74
CA LYS A 161 -10.90 -25.06 7.94
C LYS A 161 -9.60 -24.25 7.90
N PRO A 162 -9.63 -22.95 8.23
CA PRO A 162 -8.45 -22.10 8.16
C PRO A 162 -7.49 -22.33 9.33
N SER A 163 -6.20 -22.38 9.03
CA SER A 163 -5.10 -22.25 9.99
C SER A 163 -4.33 -20.96 9.71
N ILE A 164 -4.01 -20.17 10.73
CA ILE A 164 -3.17 -18.98 10.61
C ILE A 164 -1.78 -19.27 11.17
N VAL A 165 -0.74 -18.96 10.40
CA VAL A 165 0.66 -18.97 10.88
C VAL A 165 1.16 -17.55 11.07
N VAL A 166 1.82 -17.34 12.22
CA VAL A 166 2.32 -16.05 12.66
C VAL A 166 3.85 -16.04 12.65
N HIS A 167 4.49 -15.03 12.05
CA HIS A 167 5.95 -14.86 12.12
C HIS A 167 6.32 -13.87 13.24
N ASP A 168 7.40 -14.13 13.99
CA ASP A 168 7.77 -13.48 15.28
C ASP A 168 7.77 -11.93 15.34
N SER A 169 7.88 -11.23 14.20
CA SER A 169 7.86 -9.74 14.10
C SER A 169 6.53 -9.06 14.48
N VAL A 170 5.62 -9.82 15.06
CA VAL A 170 4.19 -9.59 15.18
C VAL A 170 3.70 -9.93 16.60
N ARG A 171 4.44 -10.76 17.35
CA ARG A 171 4.08 -11.19 18.72
C ARG A 171 3.92 -10.01 19.69
N ASN A 172 4.67 -8.93 19.49
CA ASN A 172 4.58 -7.71 20.31
C ASN A 172 3.57 -6.67 19.79
N SER A 173 3.00 -6.85 18.58
CA SER A 173 2.07 -5.89 17.96
C SER A 173 0.64 -6.41 17.79
N HIS A 174 0.40 -7.72 17.95
CA HIS A 174 -0.85 -8.37 17.52
C HIS A 174 -1.71 -8.94 18.64
N ALA A 175 -1.37 -8.72 19.90
CA ALA A 175 -2.26 -9.03 21.03
C ALA A 175 -3.26 -7.90 21.33
N ARG A 176 -3.60 -7.05 20.36
CA ARG A 176 -4.34 -5.80 20.61
C ARG A 176 -5.34 -5.51 19.50
N SER A 177 -6.27 -6.46 19.34
CA SER A 177 -7.53 -6.24 18.65
C SER A 177 -8.21 -5.03 19.30
N SER A 178 -8.43 -3.96 18.54
CA SER A 178 -9.41 -2.96 18.93
C SER A 178 -10.77 -3.54 18.60
N THR A 179 -11.33 -4.35 19.51
CA THR A 179 -12.75 -4.68 19.48
C THR A 179 -13.52 -3.38 19.34
N GLY A 180 -14.36 -3.28 18.30
CA GLY A 180 -15.09 -2.05 17.99
C GLY A 180 -15.77 -1.48 19.22
N ILE A 181 -15.61 -0.17 19.45
CA ILE A 181 -16.38 0.53 20.47
C ILE A 181 -17.83 0.55 19.95
N VAL A 182 -18.73 -0.08 20.71
CA VAL A 182 -20.18 -0.22 20.49
C VAL A 182 -20.73 0.71 19.39
N GLY A 183 -21.03 0.14 18.23
CA GLY A 183 -21.78 0.80 17.14
C GLY A 183 -20.98 1.73 16.21
N ALA A 184 -19.70 1.99 16.44
CA ALA A 184 -18.87 2.81 15.55
C ALA A 184 -17.50 2.17 15.29
N SER A 185 -17.00 2.30 14.04
CA SER A 185 -15.64 1.86 13.71
C SER A 185 -14.62 2.61 14.59
N THR A 186 -13.78 1.87 15.31
CA THR A 186 -12.65 2.40 16.11
C THR A 186 -11.76 3.31 15.28
N PHE A 187 -11.62 3.02 13.98
CA PHE A 187 -10.89 3.86 13.04
C PHE A 187 -11.52 5.24 12.84
N VAL A 188 -12.84 5.33 12.73
CA VAL A 188 -13.56 6.60 12.54
C VAL A 188 -13.48 7.45 13.81
N VAL A 189 -13.64 6.81 14.98
CA VAL A 189 -13.48 7.48 16.29
C VAL A 189 -12.05 7.98 16.45
N ALA A 190 -11.06 7.14 16.15
CA ALA A 190 -9.64 7.50 16.19
C ALA A 190 -9.33 8.73 15.31
N MET A 191 -9.83 8.75 14.06
CA MET A 191 -9.59 9.87 13.15
C MET A 191 -10.27 11.17 13.58
N ARG A 192 -11.42 11.12 14.28
CA ARG A 192 -12.06 12.32 14.82
C ARG A 192 -11.31 12.86 16.02
N LEU A 193 -10.93 11.98 16.95
CA LEU A 193 -10.17 12.37 18.14
C LEU A 193 -8.78 12.92 17.79
N SER A 194 -8.09 12.32 16.81
CA SER A 194 -6.75 12.76 16.40
C SER A 194 -6.71 14.15 15.77
N LYS A 195 -7.87 14.71 15.37
CA LYS A 195 -7.96 16.10 14.89
C LYS A 195 -7.95 17.12 16.03
N ALA A 196 -8.40 16.72 17.21
CA ALA A 196 -8.61 17.62 18.34
C ALA A 196 -7.68 17.34 19.53
N LEU A 197 -7.15 16.12 19.64
CA LEU A 197 -6.35 15.68 20.79
C LEU A 197 -4.95 15.22 20.37
N PRO A 198 -3.93 15.39 21.25
CA PRO A 198 -2.62 14.78 21.04
C PRO A 198 -2.73 13.26 20.86
N LEU A 199 -1.83 12.68 20.06
CA LEU A 199 -1.87 11.25 19.71
C LEU A 199 -1.85 10.33 20.94
N ARG A 200 -1.06 10.64 21.97
CA ARG A 200 -1.01 9.85 23.21
C ARG A 200 -2.35 9.81 23.93
N LEU A 201 -3.06 10.94 23.96
CA LEU A 201 -4.36 11.03 24.59
C LEU A 201 -5.45 10.33 23.77
N THR A 202 -5.37 10.47 22.44
CA THR A 202 -6.25 9.74 21.51
C THR A 202 -6.11 8.23 21.70
N ASP A 203 -4.88 7.74 21.73
CA ASP A 203 -4.60 6.32 21.93
C ASP A 203 -5.04 5.83 23.31
N TRP A 204 -4.74 6.58 24.38
CA TRP A 204 -5.21 6.28 25.73
C TRP A 204 -6.73 6.11 25.79
N LEU A 205 -7.49 6.99 25.11
CA LEU A 205 -8.94 6.86 25.01
C LEU A 205 -9.38 5.63 24.20
N LEU A 206 -8.69 5.32 23.09
CA LEU A 206 -9.00 4.15 22.25
C LEU A 206 -8.74 2.82 22.95
N VAL A 207 -7.79 2.76 23.88
CA VAL A 207 -7.48 1.57 24.68
C VAL A 207 -8.09 1.62 26.08
N PHE A 208 -9.11 2.46 26.30
CA PHE A 208 -9.84 2.62 27.55
C PHE A 208 -8.95 2.83 28.78
N GLY A 209 -7.88 3.61 28.61
CA GLY A 209 -6.99 4.02 29.68
C GLY A 209 -5.99 2.96 30.15
N THR A 210 -5.85 1.85 29.43
CA THR A 210 -4.81 0.85 29.71
C THR A 210 -3.41 1.45 29.50
N PRO A 211 -2.39 1.04 30.28
CA PRO A 211 -1.00 1.55 30.19
C PRO A 211 -0.25 1.06 28.94
N ILE A 212 -1.01 0.68 27.91
CA ILE A 212 -0.55 -0.02 26.73
C ILE A 212 -0.34 1.00 25.61
N GLU A 213 0.78 0.89 24.88
CA GLU A 213 1.03 1.73 23.70
C GLU A 213 -0.10 1.49 22.67
N GLY A 214 -0.84 2.56 22.34
CA GLY A 214 -2.06 2.48 21.57
C GLY A 214 -1.85 2.34 20.06
N PRO A 215 -2.95 2.15 19.31
CA PRO A 215 -2.92 1.79 17.90
C PRO A 215 -2.27 2.84 16.98
N LEU A 216 -2.47 4.14 17.23
CA LEU A 216 -1.91 5.20 16.38
C LEU A 216 -0.41 5.39 16.63
N GLN A 217 0.04 5.27 17.88
CA GLN A 217 1.45 5.30 18.28
C GLN A 217 2.20 4.09 17.71
N LEU A 218 1.60 2.89 17.79
CA LEU A 218 2.15 1.69 17.16
C LEU A 218 2.31 1.87 15.64
N LYS A 219 1.33 2.48 14.98
CA LYS A 219 1.42 2.79 13.54
C LYS A 219 2.56 3.76 13.22
N GLN A 220 2.74 4.81 14.01
CA GLN A 220 3.84 5.76 13.81
C GLN A 220 5.21 5.10 13.97
N LYS A 221 5.37 4.24 14.98
CA LYS A 221 6.63 3.57 15.31
C LYS A 221 6.98 2.43 14.36
N THR A 222 6.00 1.58 14.03
CA THR A 222 6.24 0.31 13.33
C THR A 222 5.85 0.32 11.85
N TRP A 223 5.24 1.39 11.34
CA TRP A 223 4.62 1.46 9.99
C TRP A 223 3.46 0.47 9.76
N LYS A 224 3.17 -0.42 10.71
CA LYS A 224 2.10 -1.41 10.57
C LYS A 224 0.78 -0.83 11.07
N THR A 225 -0.26 -0.95 10.24
CA THR A 225 -1.62 -0.63 10.70
C THR A 225 -2.06 -1.73 11.67
N PRO A 226 -2.52 -1.38 12.88
CA PRO A 226 -3.07 -2.35 13.83
C PRO A 226 -4.16 -3.21 13.20
N VAL A 227 -4.28 -4.45 13.67
CA VAL A 227 -5.35 -5.35 13.22
C VAL A 227 -6.69 -4.85 13.73
N LEU A 228 -7.60 -4.56 12.80
CA LEU A 228 -9.00 -4.28 13.08
C LEU A 228 -9.74 -5.62 13.07
N ASP A 229 -10.08 -6.11 14.26
CA ASP A 229 -10.86 -7.33 14.37
C ASP A 229 -12.35 -7.03 14.17
N VAL A 230 -12.94 -7.77 13.24
CA VAL A 230 -14.38 -7.72 12.92
C VAL A 230 -15.09 -9.02 13.27
N GLY A 231 -14.44 -9.92 14.02
CA GLY A 231 -15.01 -11.20 14.47
C GLY A 231 -14.08 -12.41 14.33
N ALA A 232 -12.86 -12.23 13.80
CA ALA A 232 -11.88 -13.28 13.61
C ALA A 232 -11.42 -13.86 14.97
N VAL A 233 -11.23 -13.01 15.98
CA VAL A 233 -10.84 -13.46 17.33
C VAL A 233 -11.92 -14.36 17.95
N ASN A 234 -13.19 -14.04 17.75
CA ASN A 234 -14.28 -14.88 18.24
C ASN A 234 -14.25 -16.28 17.59
N GLN A 235 -14.00 -16.36 16.28
CA GLN A 235 -13.85 -17.63 15.58
C GLN A 235 -12.61 -18.43 16.02
N ILE A 236 -11.51 -17.75 16.37
CA ILE A 236 -10.32 -18.38 16.98
C ILE A 236 -10.68 -18.98 18.34
N ASN A 237 -11.34 -18.20 19.21
CA ASN A 237 -11.73 -18.66 20.55
C ASN A 237 -12.71 -19.85 20.51
N ASN A 238 -13.58 -19.89 19.50
CA ASN A 238 -14.51 -21.00 19.28
C ASN A 238 -13.86 -22.22 18.60
N GLY A 239 -12.57 -22.15 18.24
CA GLY A 239 -11.83 -23.24 17.60
C GLY A 239 -12.07 -23.41 16.09
N ASN A 240 -12.85 -22.52 15.46
CA ASN A 240 -13.15 -22.55 14.03
C ASN A 240 -11.97 -22.06 13.17
N ILE A 241 -11.08 -21.25 13.74
CA ILE A 241 -9.81 -20.85 13.14
C ILE A 241 -8.69 -21.39 14.02
N LYS A 242 -7.86 -22.27 13.46
CA LYS A 242 -6.67 -22.77 14.16
C LYS A 242 -5.57 -21.70 14.07
N VAL A 243 -4.88 -21.42 15.17
CA VAL A 243 -3.67 -20.59 15.16
C VAL A 243 -2.50 -21.50 15.41
N ASP A 244 -1.65 -21.69 14.39
CA ASP A 244 -0.44 -22.47 14.52
C ASP A 244 0.71 -21.59 14.97
N HIS A 245 1.34 -22.04 16.05
CA HIS A 245 2.54 -21.46 16.61
C HIS A 245 3.82 -22.05 15.98
N ALA A 246 3.71 -22.83 14.90
CA ALA A 246 4.86 -23.26 14.13
C ALA A 246 5.34 -22.10 13.25
N TYR A 247 6.24 -21.28 13.78
CA TYR A 247 6.48 -19.89 13.37
C TYR A 247 7.08 -19.69 11.97
N VAL A 248 7.64 -20.74 11.36
CA VAL A 248 8.36 -20.62 10.09
C VAL A 248 8.13 -21.84 9.20
N ILE A 249 7.68 -21.58 7.98
CA ILE A 249 7.56 -22.58 6.93
C ILE A 249 8.96 -22.85 6.37
N SER A 250 9.42 -24.08 6.50
CA SER A 250 10.71 -24.52 5.95
C SER A 250 10.60 -24.82 4.45
N ALA A 251 9.57 -25.59 4.06
CA ALA A 251 9.35 -25.98 2.66
C ALA A 251 7.90 -26.40 2.42
N LEU A 252 7.45 -26.24 1.17
CA LEU A 252 6.22 -26.84 0.70
C LEU A 252 6.51 -28.27 0.20
N MET A 253 5.69 -29.22 0.63
CA MET A 253 5.71 -30.60 0.15
C MET A 253 4.63 -30.77 -0.92
N THR A 254 4.45 -31.96 -1.49
CA THR A 254 3.39 -32.16 -2.50
C THR A 254 1.99 -31.89 -1.94
N SER A 255 1.67 -32.39 -0.73
CA SER A 255 0.32 -32.34 -0.15
C SER A 255 0.18 -31.42 1.08
N GLY A 256 1.19 -30.62 1.39
CA GLY A 256 1.19 -29.85 2.64
C GLY A 256 2.44 -29.03 2.86
N VAL A 257 2.66 -28.67 4.12
CA VAL A 257 3.71 -27.74 4.56
C VAL A 257 4.56 -28.41 5.63
N ARG A 258 5.89 -28.23 5.52
CA ARG A 258 6.83 -28.59 6.58
C ARG A 258 7.29 -27.33 7.30
N PHE A 259 7.20 -27.35 8.62
CA PHE A 259 7.63 -26.27 9.49
C PHE A 259 9.08 -26.49 9.96
N GLU A 260 9.75 -25.42 10.38
CA GLU A 260 11.13 -25.50 10.88
C GLU A 260 11.29 -26.36 12.13
N ASN A 261 10.23 -26.53 12.93
CA ASN A 261 10.21 -27.46 14.06
C ASN A 261 10.19 -28.95 13.63
N GLY A 262 10.17 -29.23 12.33
CA GLY A 262 10.13 -30.58 11.75
C GLY A 262 8.72 -31.13 11.54
N GLU A 263 7.68 -30.47 12.04
CA GLU A 263 6.30 -30.92 11.88
C GLU A 263 5.83 -30.77 10.44
N PHE A 264 4.94 -31.68 10.04
CA PHE A 264 4.29 -31.68 8.74
C PHE A 264 2.78 -31.63 8.91
N GLU A 265 2.12 -30.78 8.13
CA GLU A 265 0.67 -30.70 8.10
C GLU A 265 0.16 -30.56 6.67
N SER A 266 -0.89 -31.31 6.34
CA SER A 266 -1.53 -31.23 5.03
C SER A 266 -2.45 -30.02 4.93
N TYR A 267 -2.48 -29.43 3.74
CA TYR A 267 -3.31 -28.28 3.39
C TYR A 267 -3.72 -28.40 1.92
N ASP A 268 -4.97 -28.04 1.61
CA ASP A 268 -5.53 -28.04 0.25
C ASP A 268 -5.21 -26.73 -0.48
N ALA A 269 -5.05 -25.64 0.28
CA ALA A 269 -4.66 -24.34 -0.25
C ALA A 269 -3.78 -23.55 0.74
N ILE A 270 -2.94 -22.68 0.19
CA ILE A 270 -2.08 -21.75 0.93
C ILE A 270 -2.35 -20.34 0.41
N ILE A 271 -2.72 -19.44 1.31
CA ILE A 271 -2.96 -18.03 1.04
C ILE A 271 -1.91 -17.21 1.75
N PHE A 272 -1.03 -16.58 0.97
CA PHE A 272 -0.01 -15.67 1.48
C PHE A 272 -0.61 -14.29 1.73
N ALA A 273 -0.83 -13.96 3.00
CA ALA A 273 -1.17 -12.63 3.50
C ALA A 273 0.10 -11.89 3.98
N THR A 274 1.19 -12.04 3.21
CA THR A 274 2.55 -11.58 3.52
C THR A 274 2.81 -10.11 3.20
N GLY A 275 1.75 -9.37 2.82
CA GLY A 275 1.78 -7.93 2.64
C GLY A 275 2.28 -7.48 1.27
N TYR A 276 2.64 -6.20 1.21
CA TYR A 276 3.04 -5.51 -0.01
C TYR A 276 4.31 -4.70 0.26
N ARG A 277 4.98 -4.31 -0.82
CA ARG A 277 6.13 -3.40 -0.77
C ARG A 277 5.96 -2.27 -1.79
N SER A 278 6.68 -1.18 -1.57
CA SER A 278 6.77 -0.09 -2.54
C SER A 278 7.54 -0.56 -3.77
N ASN A 279 7.12 -0.10 -4.95
CA ASN A 279 7.87 -0.31 -6.19
C ASN A 279 8.70 0.92 -6.58
N VAL A 280 8.61 2.02 -5.83
CA VAL A 280 9.35 3.26 -6.14
C VAL A 280 10.84 3.02 -6.29
N PRO A 281 11.53 2.27 -5.39
CA PRO A 281 12.96 2.02 -5.54
C PRO A 281 13.36 1.30 -6.83
N MET A 282 12.42 0.62 -7.50
CA MET A 282 12.68 -0.10 -8.75
C MET A 282 12.84 0.85 -9.93
N TRP A 283 12.04 1.92 -9.98
CA TRP A 283 12.00 2.86 -11.10
C TRP A 283 12.62 4.22 -10.80
N LEU A 284 12.53 4.74 -9.57
CA LEU A 284 13.12 6.02 -9.18
C LEU A 284 14.61 5.85 -8.85
N LYS A 285 15.50 6.51 -9.59
CA LYS A 285 16.94 6.48 -9.35
C LYS A 285 17.37 7.55 -8.34
N GLY A 286 17.98 7.09 -7.25
CA GLY A 286 18.53 7.93 -6.18
C GLY A 286 18.08 7.44 -4.80
N ASN A 287 18.65 8.01 -3.73
CA ASN A 287 18.38 7.60 -2.35
C ASN A 287 17.27 8.46 -1.72
N PHE A 288 16.10 8.48 -2.38
CA PHE A 288 14.95 9.29 -1.97
C PHE A 288 13.89 8.50 -1.19
N ILE A 289 13.74 7.22 -1.53
CA ILE A 289 12.82 6.29 -0.88
C ILE A 289 13.59 5.00 -0.60
N GLY A 290 13.52 4.51 0.64
CA GLY A 290 14.15 3.27 1.08
C GLY A 290 13.51 2.03 0.46
N GLU A 291 14.17 0.88 0.60
CA GLU A 291 13.67 -0.40 0.07
C GLU A 291 12.31 -0.81 0.66
N ASP A 292 12.02 -0.37 1.88
CA ASP A 292 10.75 -0.57 2.58
C ASP A 292 9.65 0.42 2.12
N GLY A 293 9.96 1.34 1.21
CA GLY A 293 9.06 2.37 0.73
C GLY A 293 9.01 3.62 1.61
N SER A 294 9.81 3.70 2.68
CA SER A 294 9.87 4.89 3.53
C SER A 294 10.59 6.07 2.86
N PRO A 295 10.14 7.32 3.04
CA PRO A 295 10.91 8.49 2.64
C PRO A 295 12.29 8.49 3.30
N SER A 296 13.34 8.79 2.54
CA SER A 296 14.68 8.95 3.09
C SER A 296 14.73 10.14 4.07
N ALA A 297 15.72 10.16 4.95
CA ALA A 297 15.96 11.29 5.86
C ALA A 297 16.22 12.63 5.11
N SER A 298 16.58 12.57 3.82
CA SER A 298 16.74 13.75 2.97
C SER A 298 15.42 14.36 2.49
N MET A 299 14.27 13.71 2.72
CA MET A 299 12.96 14.31 2.48
C MET A 299 12.50 15.14 3.67
N ARG A 300 12.53 16.47 3.53
CA ARG A 300 12.03 17.42 4.52
C ARG A 300 10.55 17.15 4.79
N ASP A 301 10.22 16.98 6.07
CA ASP A 301 8.87 16.68 6.58
C ASP A 301 8.21 15.44 5.92
N GLY A 302 9.00 14.60 5.23
CA GLY A 302 8.58 13.39 4.54
C GLY A 302 7.90 13.58 3.17
N TRP A 303 7.76 14.81 2.68
CA TRP A 303 7.02 15.11 1.44
C TRP A 303 7.84 15.85 0.36
N LYS A 304 8.92 16.56 0.73
CA LYS A 304 9.78 17.30 -0.21
C LYS A 304 11.22 16.80 -0.15
N GLY A 305 11.70 16.21 -1.25
CA GLY A 305 13.10 15.83 -1.42
C GLY A 305 13.94 16.91 -2.09
N GLU A 306 15.23 16.63 -2.23
CA GLU A 306 16.11 17.41 -3.10
C GLU A 306 15.63 17.37 -4.56
N ARG A 307 16.14 18.30 -5.39
CA ARG A 307 15.91 18.30 -6.84
C ARG A 307 14.43 18.35 -7.22
N VAL A 308 13.62 19.02 -6.39
CA VAL A 308 12.22 19.31 -6.70
C VAL A 308 11.39 18.01 -6.90
N LEU A 309 11.78 16.96 -6.17
CA LEU A 309 11.04 15.71 -6.04
C LEU A 309 10.08 15.80 -4.85
N TYR A 310 8.84 15.37 -5.05
CA TYR A 310 7.84 15.32 -3.99
C TYR A 310 7.32 13.90 -3.81
N ALA A 311 6.98 13.54 -2.58
CA ALA A 311 6.38 12.26 -2.24
C ALA A 311 5.06 12.49 -1.50
N ILE A 312 4.00 11.82 -1.95
CA ILE A 312 2.66 11.95 -1.35
C ILE A 312 2.09 10.56 -1.00
N GLY A 313 1.59 10.43 0.22
CA GLY A 313 1.07 9.17 0.74
C GLY A 313 2.14 8.22 1.31
N PHE A 314 3.34 8.74 1.58
CA PHE A 314 4.45 8.01 2.21
C PHE A 314 4.77 8.50 3.63
N THR A 315 4.02 9.49 4.16
CA THR A 315 4.32 10.19 5.42
C THR A 315 3.72 9.54 6.68
N LYS A 316 3.20 8.30 6.61
CA LYS A 316 2.48 7.57 7.69
C LYS A 316 1.21 8.22 8.23
N LYS A 317 0.90 9.46 7.84
CA LYS A 317 -0.21 10.28 8.34
C LYS A 317 -1.58 9.87 7.76
N GLY A 318 -1.63 8.81 6.95
CA GLY A 318 -2.86 8.27 6.36
C GLY A 318 -3.53 9.24 5.38
N LEU A 319 -4.86 9.13 5.24
CA LEU A 319 -5.64 9.93 4.28
C LEU A 319 -5.60 11.43 4.59
N VAL A 320 -5.66 11.80 5.86
CA VAL A 320 -5.56 13.21 6.29
C VAL A 320 -4.20 13.78 5.90
N GLY A 321 -3.12 13.04 6.19
CA GLY A 321 -1.78 13.41 5.76
C GLY A 321 -1.64 13.55 4.26
N THR A 322 -2.22 12.63 3.50
CA THR A 322 -2.22 12.68 2.03
C THR A 322 -2.81 13.99 1.52
N PHE A 323 -3.94 14.43 2.09
CA PHE A 323 -4.59 15.67 1.67
C PHE A 323 -3.76 16.90 2.07
N THR A 324 -3.21 16.91 3.29
CA THR A 324 -2.31 17.97 3.75
C THR A 324 -1.06 18.07 2.87
N ASP A 325 -0.43 16.95 2.58
CA ASP A 325 0.76 16.87 1.72
C ASP A 325 0.41 17.36 0.30
N ALA A 326 -0.75 16.99 -0.26
CA ALA A 326 -1.22 17.49 -1.56
C ALA A 326 -1.33 19.01 -1.61
N THR A 327 -1.97 19.62 -0.61
CA THR A 327 -2.14 21.07 -0.54
C THR A 327 -0.79 21.78 -0.45
N ILE A 328 0.10 21.32 0.43
CA ILE A 328 1.41 21.95 0.65
C ILE A 328 2.30 21.80 -0.60
N ILE A 329 2.30 20.63 -1.24
CA ILE A 329 3.02 20.40 -2.51
C ILE A 329 2.50 21.35 -3.59
N ALA A 330 1.19 21.46 -3.73
CA ALA A 330 0.59 22.32 -4.74
C ALA A 330 0.89 23.80 -4.50
N GLU A 331 0.95 24.25 -3.24
CA GLU A 331 1.38 25.61 -2.89
C GLU A 331 2.85 25.88 -3.20
N ASP A 332 3.73 24.93 -2.93
CA ASP A 332 5.17 25.06 -3.20
C ASP A 332 5.44 25.10 -4.72
N ILE A 333 4.78 24.22 -5.48
CA ILE A 333 4.90 24.19 -6.94
C ILE A 333 4.24 25.42 -7.57
N GLY A 334 3.03 25.78 -7.14
CA GLY A 334 2.30 26.94 -7.68
C GLY A 334 3.10 28.24 -7.55
N ARG A 335 3.67 28.50 -6.36
CA ARG A 335 4.54 29.67 -6.16
C ARG A 335 5.75 29.69 -7.07
N ALA A 336 6.37 28.54 -7.31
CA ALA A 336 7.52 28.42 -8.20
C ALA A 336 7.12 28.60 -9.67
N TYR A 337 5.94 28.08 -10.06
CA TYR A 337 5.39 28.18 -11.40
C TYR A 337 4.98 29.61 -11.76
N ASP A 338 4.29 30.31 -10.85
CA ASP A 338 3.90 31.71 -11.05
C ASP A 338 5.14 32.59 -11.23
N HIS A 339 6.19 32.35 -10.45
CA HIS A 339 7.46 33.08 -10.56
C HIS A 339 8.14 32.83 -11.90
N ASP A 340 8.13 31.60 -12.42
CA ASP A 340 8.68 31.29 -13.75
C ASP A 340 7.88 32.00 -14.85
N MET A 341 6.54 31.97 -14.78
CA MET A 341 5.66 32.60 -15.77
C MET A 341 5.85 34.11 -15.84
N LEU A 342 6.01 34.77 -14.69
CA LEU A 342 6.30 36.21 -14.60
C LEU A 342 7.68 36.59 -15.16
N GLN A 343 8.63 35.65 -15.27
CA GLN A 343 9.96 35.90 -15.85
C GLN A 343 10.01 35.67 -17.36
N THR A 344 9.07 34.91 -17.93
CA THR A 344 8.96 34.68 -19.38
C THR A 344 8.19 35.76 -20.14
N ASP A 345 7.44 36.63 -19.44
CA ASP A 345 6.62 37.71 -20.01
C ASP A 345 7.35 39.08 -20.12
N ILE A 346 8.69 39.11 -20.03
CA ILE A 346 9.56 40.30 -20.21
C ILE A 346 10.55 40.07 -21.34
#